data_AF-A0A1Z5HDG7-F1
#
_entry.id   AF-A0A1Z5HDG7-F1
#
_cell.length_a   1.000
_cell.length_b   1.000
_cell.length_c   1.000
_cell.angle_alpha   90.00
_cell.angle_beta   90.00
_cell.angle_gamma   90.00
#
_symmetry.space_group_name_H-M   'P 1'
#
loop_
_entity.id
_entity.type
_entity.pdbx_description
1 polymer ?
#
loop_
_entity_poly.entity_id
_entity_poly.type
_entity_poly.pdbx_seq_one_letter_code
_entity_poly.pdbx_strand_id
1 'polypeptide(L)'
;MTFIGNEIIVKLANLTICVIMRTISATEAKNKFGHLMSSVSAGSIAITKNGKIAAYLTPSQSNDKQLLTDKQLDEILSDYSAGNVTHRNLEELTGLWFSDILAELKQRGLSLPKVDSKVHFNEKQLSLYNSIFS
;
A
#
# COMPACT_ATOMS: atom_id res chain seq x y z
N MET A 1 -15.39 -17.16 30.99
CA MET A 1 -15.30 -18.17 29.93
C MET A 1 -14.07 -17.84 29.10
N THR A 2 -13.03 -18.66 29.25
CA THR A 2 -11.65 -18.40 28.86
C THR A 2 -11.49 -18.54 27.34
N PHE A 3 -11.07 -17.47 26.65
CA PHE A 3 -10.69 -17.55 25.24
C PHE A 3 -9.29 -18.18 25.16
N ILE A 4 -9.23 -19.45 24.77
CA ILE A 4 -7.98 -20.15 24.49
C ILE A 4 -7.47 -19.61 23.15
N GLY A 5 -6.57 -18.64 23.19
CA GLY A 5 -5.84 -18.17 22.02
C GLY A 5 -4.86 -19.24 21.57
N ASN A 6 -5.10 -19.86 20.42
CA ASN A 6 -4.17 -20.78 19.78
C ASN A 6 -3.04 -19.96 19.13
N GLU A 7 -1.88 -19.88 19.77
CA GLU A 7 -0.69 -19.23 19.22
C GLU A 7 0.13 -20.23 18.41
N ILE A 8 0.49 -19.86 17.17
CA ILE A 8 1.35 -20.69 16.31
C ILE A 8 2.72 -20.01 16.23
N ILE A 9 3.77 -20.70 16.67
CA ILE A 9 5.16 -20.24 16.61
C ILE A 9 5.76 -20.72 15.29
N VAL A 10 5.92 -19.83 14.31
CA VAL A 10 6.57 -20.16 13.04
C VAL A 10 8.04 -19.75 13.11
N LYS A 11 8.93 -20.73 13.20
CA LYS A 11 10.39 -20.55 13.28
C LYS A 11 10.99 -20.65 11.88
N LEU A 12 11.17 -19.52 11.20
CA LEU A 12 11.91 -19.48 9.92
C LEU A 12 13.41 -19.37 10.22
N ALA A 13 14.20 -20.26 9.64
CA ALA A 13 15.64 -20.33 9.85
C ALA A 13 16.35 -19.08 9.31
N ASN A 14 17.31 -18.57 10.08
CA ASN A 14 18.24 -17.48 9.76
C ASN A 14 17.69 -16.04 9.63
N LEU A 15 17.01 -15.56 10.68
CA LEU A 15 17.23 -14.26 11.35
C LEU A 15 16.23 -14.24 12.51
N THR A 16 16.67 -14.14 13.77
CA THR A 16 15.79 -14.29 14.94
C THR A 16 14.83 -13.11 15.10
N ILE A 17 13.74 -13.11 14.34
CA ILE A 17 12.53 -12.33 14.61
C ILE A 17 11.43 -13.36 14.89
N CYS A 18 11.12 -13.55 16.17
CA CYS A 18 9.98 -14.37 16.58
C CYS A 18 8.70 -13.56 16.26
N VAL A 19 8.12 -13.78 15.08
CA VAL A 19 6.82 -13.17 14.74
C VAL A 19 5.74 -13.99 15.43
N ILE A 20 5.15 -13.43 16.49
CA ILE A 20 3.95 -14.00 17.11
C ILE A 20 2.81 -13.84 16.11
N MET A 21 2.36 -14.95 15.52
CA MET A 21 1.24 -14.99 14.59
C MET A 21 0.01 -15.55 15.30
N ARG A 22 -1.03 -14.72 15.43
CA ARG A 22 -2.32 -15.14 16.00
C ARG A 22 -3.30 -15.50 14.91
N THR A 23 -4.09 -16.54 15.09
CA THR A 23 -5.12 -16.94 14.12
C THR A 23 -6.51 -16.75 14.72
N ILE A 24 -7.42 -16.10 13.99
CA ILE A 24 -8.82 -15.87 14.38
C ILE A 24 -9.77 -16.22 13.25
N SER A 25 -11.04 -16.49 13.55
CA SER A 25 -12.06 -16.64 12.51
C SER A 25 -12.58 -15.28 11.99
N ALA A 26 -13.14 -15.26 10.78
CA ALA A 26 -13.78 -14.08 10.21
C ALA A 26 -14.95 -13.57 11.08
N THR A 27 -15.65 -14.46 11.75
CA THR A 27 -16.73 -14.12 12.69
C THR A 27 -16.19 -13.41 13.93
N GLU A 28 -15.06 -13.88 14.48
CA GLU A 28 -14.40 -13.23 15.61
C GLU A 28 -13.79 -11.88 15.21
N ALA A 29 -13.20 -11.80 14.01
CA ALA A 29 -12.68 -10.55 13.46
C ALA A 29 -13.77 -9.47 13.39
N LYS A 30 -14.98 -9.84 12.92
CA LYS A 30 -16.12 -8.94 12.83
C LYS A 30 -16.62 -8.47 14.21
N ASN A 31 -16.71 -9.38 15.18
CA ASN A 31 -17.34 -9.09 16.47
C ASN A 31 -16.39 -8.42 17.48
N LYS A 32 -15.08 -8.58 17.31
CA LYS A 32 -14.06 -8.10 18.27
C LYS A 32 -13.03 -7.17 17.62
N PHE A 33 -13.36 -6.58 16.48
CA PHE A 33 -12.44 -5.78 15.68
C PHE A 33 -11.69 -4.71 16.49
N GLY A 34 -12.40 -3.91 17.30
CA GLY A 34 -11.77 -2.85 18.12
C GLY A 34 -10.71 -3.38 19.10
N HIS A 35 -10.96 -4.52 19.73
CA HIS A 35 -10.00 -5.18 20.63
C HIS A 35 -8.84 -5.84 19.86
N LEU A 36 -9.08 -6.27 18.63
CA LEU A 36 -8.04 -6.80 17.76
C LEU A 36 -7.08 -5.70 17.31
N MET A 37 -7.59 -4.50 17.03
CA MET A 37 -6.77 -3.35 16.64
C MET A 37 -5.87 -2.86 17.78
N SER A 38 -6.35 -2.86 19.03
CA SER A 38 -5.51 -2.54 20.19
C SER A 38 -4.42 -3.59 20.46
N SER A 39 -4.59 -4.81 19.96
CA SER A 39 -3.66 -5.93 20.14
C SER A 39 -2.72 -6.16 18.94
N VAL A 40 -3.00 -5.54 17.78
CA VAL A 40 -2.23 -5.72 16.53
C VAL A 40 -0.84 -5.09 16.59
N SER A 41 -0.60 -4.17 17.54
CA SER A 41 0.71 -3.58 17.82
C SER A 41 1.77 -4.60 18.25
N ALA A 42 1.37 -5.81 18.63
CA ALA A 42 2.26 -6.87 19.11
C ALA A 42 2.59 -7.96 18.06
N GLY A 43 2.02 -7.90 16.85
CA GLY A 43 2.29 -8.89 15.80
C GLY A 43 1.16 -9.07 14.78
N SER A 44 1.42 -9.92 13.78
CA SER A 44 0.48 -10.21 12.69
C SER A 44 -0.65 -11.15 13.12
N ILE A 45 -1.87 -10.92 12.62
CA ILE A 45 -3.05 -11.74 12.87
C ILE A 45 -3.58 -12.34 11.56
N ALA A 46 -3.62 -13.67 11.45
CA ALA A 46 -4.27 -14.38 10.36
C ALA A 46 -5.79 -14.51 10.61
N ILE A 47 -6.61 -14.15 9.63
CA ILE A 47 -8.06 -14.33 9.65
C ILE A 47 -8.42 -15.54 8.80
N THR A 48 -9.21 -16.45 9.36
CA THR A 48 -9.64 -17.69 8.72
C THR A 48 -11.14 -17.72 8.46
N LYS A 49 -11.54 -18.38 7.38
CA LYS A 49 -12.93 -18.73 7.09
C LYS A 49 -12.98 -20.22 6.76
N ASN A 50 -13.80 -20.97 7.49
CA ASN A 50 -13.93 -22.42 7.33
C ASN A 50 -12.58 -23.16 7.44
N GLY A 51 -11.72 -22.76 8.38
CA GLY A 51 -10.39 -23.35 8.60
C GLY A 51 -9.32 -22.97 7.57
N LYS A 52 -9.66 -22.16 6.54
CA LYS A 52 -8.71 -21.66 5.54
C LYS A 52 -8.38 -20.20 5.80
N ILE A 53 -7.13 -19.81 5.59
CA ILE A 53 -6.70 -18.42 5.72
C ILE A 53 -7.38 -17.60 4.62
N ALA A 54 -8.05 -16.52 5.02
CA ALA A 54 -8.76 -15.59 4.15
C ALA A 54 -8.09 -14.22 4.09
N ALA A 55 -7.40 -13.79 5.15
CA ALA A 55 -6.69 -12.52 5.19
C ALA A 55 -5.61 -12.50 6.28
N TYR A 56 -4.72 -11.51 6.22
CA TYR A 56 -3.78 -11.18 7.28
C TYR A 56 -3.94 -9.72 7.67
N LEU A 57 -3.99 -9.45 8.96
CA LEU A 57 -3.79 -8.13 9.54
C LEU A 57 -2.33 -8.05 9.98
N THR A 58 -1.60 -7.07 9.48
CA THR A 58 -0.23 -6.81 9.92
C THR A 58 -0.21 -5.41 10.53
N PRO A 59 0.52 -5.19 11.63
CA PRO A 59 0.77 -3.84 12.09
C PRO A 59 1.37 -3.07 10.92
N SER A 60 0.83 -1.88 10.64
CA SER A 60 1.43 -0.97 9.69
C SER A 60 2.85 -0.72 10.18
N GLN A 61 3.84 -1.30 9.50
CA GLN A 61 5.21 -0.91 9.72
C GLN A 61 5.30 0.50 9.15
N SER A 62 5.08 1.49 10.02
CA SER A 62 5.76 2.75 9.87
C SER A 62 7.24 2.37 9.95
N ASN A 63 7.81 1.97 8.81
CA ASN A 63 9.22 2.24 8.56
C ASN A 63 9.43 3.66 9.07
N ASP A 64 10.50 3.91 9.81
CA ASP A 64 10.93 5.26 10.16
C ASP A 64 11.11 6.04 8.85
N LYS A 65 10.00 6.51 8.28
CA LYS A 65 9.90 7.24 7.04
C LYS A 65 10.46 8.57 7.46
N GLN A 66 11.73 8.76 7.14
CA GLN A 66 12.42 10.03 7.23
C GLN A 66 11.42 11.10 6.85
N LEU A 67 11.05 11.93 7.82
CA LEU A 67 10.03 12.96 7.66
C LEU A 67 10.48 13.81 6.47
N LEU A 68 9.84 13.60 5.31
CA LEU A 68 10.15 14.38 4.12
C LEU A 68 9.83 15.82 4.48
N THR A 69 10.79 16.71 4.25
CA THR A 69 10.51 18.14 4.37
C THR A 69 9.50 18.52 3.28
N ASP A 70 8.67 19.54 3.53
CA ASP A 70 7.67 20.01 2.56
C ASP A 70 8.31 20.29 1.18
N LYS A 71 9.54 20.80 1.15
CA LYS A 71 10.28 21.03 -0.10
C LYS A 71 10.59 19.74 -0.87
N GLN A 72 10.99 18.68 -0.18
CA GLN A 72 11.26 17.39 -0.83
C GLN A 72 9.98 16.77 -1.36
N LEU A 73 8.88 16.91 -0.61
CA LEU A 73 7.57 16.46 -1.06
C LEU A 73 7.09 17.25 -2.28
N ASP A 74 7.31 18.57 -2.32
CA ASP A 74 7.00 19.42 -3.47
C ASP A 74 7.74 18.97 -4.74
N GLU A 75 9.06 18.72 -4.64
CA GLU A 75 9.88 18.26 -5.76
C GLU A 75 9.36 16.93 -6.31
N ILE A 76 9.14 15.95 -5.43
CA ILE A 76 8.70 14.60 -5.83
C ILE A 76 7.29 14.65 -6.45
N LEU A 77 6.36 15.46 -5.89
CA LEU A 77 5.01 15.61 -6.44
C LEU A 77 5.02 16.37 -7.78
N SER A 78 5.93 17.33 -7.96
CA SER A 78 6.13 18.02 -9.24
C SER A 78 6.61 17.03 -10.31
N ASP A 79 7.58 16.17 -9.98
CA ASP A 79 8.07 15.13 -10.90
C ASP A 79 7.00 14.10 -11.25
N TYR A 80 6.17 13.71 -10.27
CA TYR A 80 5.00 12.88 -10.52
C TYR A 80 4.00 13.57 -11.44
N SER A 81 3.70 14.85 -11.21
CA SER A 81 2.79 15.64 -12.06
C SER A 81 3.28 15.74 -13.51
N ALA A 82 4.59 15.86 -13.69
CA ALA A 82 5.24 15.86 -15.01
C ALA A 82 5.25 14.49 -15.71
N GLY A 83 4.90 13.41 -15.00
CA GLY A 83 4.95 12.04 -15.52
C GLY A 83 6.34 11.41 -15.49
N ASN A 84 7.31 12.03 -14.81
CA ASN A 84 8.68 11.51 -14.68
C ASN A 84 8.76 10.36 -13.65
N VAL A 85 7.82 10.32 -12.71
CA VAL A 85 7.77 9.33 -11.63
C VAL A 85 6.45 8.56 -11.72
N THR A 86 6.54 7.23 -11.55
CA THR A 86 5.33 6.38 -11.52
C THR A 86 4.64 6.48 -10.17
N HIS A 87 3.33 6.20 -10.16
CA HIS A 87 2.54 6.14 -8.93
C HIS A 87 3.18 5.23 -7.86
N ARG A 88 3.65 4.04 -8.26
CA ARG A 88 4.25 3.08 -7.33
C ARG A 88 5.54 3.63 -6.69
N ASN A 89 6.39 4.26 -7.49
CA ASN A 89 7.62 4.87 -6.98
C ASN A 89 7.28 6.01 -6.01
N LEU A 90 6.24 6.79 -6.31
CA LEU A 90 5.78 7.86 -5.42
C LEU A 90 5.29 7.33 -4.07
N GLU A 91 4.49 6.25 -4.06
CA GLU A 91 4.06 5.59 -2.82
C GLU A 91 5.23 5.01 -2.03
N GLU A 92 6.24 4.45 -2.71
CA GLU A 92 7.45 3.92 -2.06
C GLU A 92 8.32 5.04 -1.45
N LEU A 93 8.44 6.18 -2.13
CA LEU A 93 9.26 7.33 -1.69
C LEU A 93 8.60 8.17 -0.59
N THR A 94 7.31 8.46 -0.75
CA THR A 94 6.57 9.36 0.16
C THR A 94 5.84 8.58 1.25
N GLY A 95 5.55 7.31 0.98
CA GLY A 95 4.73 6.52 1.86
C GLY A 95 3.26 6.90 1.89
N LEU A 96 2.83 7.85 1.06
CA LEU A 96 1.45 8.29 0.92
C LEU A 96 0.67 7.25 0.12
N TRP A 97 -0.59 7.09 0.47
CA TRP A 97 -1.51 6.28 -0.33
C TRP A 97 -2.06 7.14 -1.47
N PHE A 98 -2.58 6.50 -2.51
CA PHE A 98 -3.14 7.20 -3.66
C PHE A 98 -4.13 8.33 -3.31
N SER A 99 -5.02 8.12 -2.33
CA SER A 99 -5.95 9.16 -1.88
C SER A 99 -5.26 10.40 -1.32
N ASP A 100 -4.18 10.19 -0.56
CA ASP A 100 -3.42 11.27 0.06
C ASP A 100 -2.61 12.01 -1.00
N ILE A 101 -2.03 11.29 -1.96
CA ILE A 101 -1.37 11.86 -3.14
C ILE A 101 -2.32 12.83 -3.87
N LEU A 102 -3.57 12.43 -4.11
CA LEU A 102 -4.56 13.30 -4.75
C LEU A 102 -4.86 14.56 -3.94
N ALA A 103 -4.91 14.45 -2.61
CA ALA A 103 -5.12 15.59 -1.73
C ALA A 103 -3.94 16.56 -1.78
N GLU A 104 -2.70 16.04 -1.69
CA GLU A 104 -1.48 16.83 -1.72
C GLU A 104 -1.28 17.56 -3.07
N LEU A 105 -1.59 16.90 -4.19
CA LEU A 105 -1.56 17.51 -5.53
C LEU A 105 -2.56 18.66 -5.65
N LYS A 106 -3.79 18.45 -5.16
CA LYS A 106 -4.82 19.49 -5.17
C LYS A 106 -4.41 20.71 -4.34
N GLN A 107 -3.85 20.48 -3.15
CA GLN A 107 -3.38 21.56 -2.28
C GLN A 107 -2.28 22.40 -2.94
N ARG A 108 -1.42 21.75 -3.74
CA ARG A 108 -0.30 22.40 -4.46
C ARG A 108 -0.67 22.91 -5.86
N GLY A 109 -1.90 22.73 -6.29
CA GLY A 109 -2.34 23.12 -7.64
C GLY A 109 -1.67 22.33 -8.77
N LEU A 110 -1.16 21.13 -8.47
CA LEU A 110 -0.50 20.26 -9.45
C LEU A 110 -1.51 19.39 -10.19
N SER A 111 -1.28 19.16 -11.48
CA SER A 111 -2.12 18.28 -12.30
C SER A 111 -1.77 16.82 -12.12
N LEU A 112 -2.71 15.92 -12.42
CA LEU A 112 -2.37 14.51 -12.59
C LEU A 112 -1.49 14.30 -13.83
N PRO A 113 -0.52 13.38 -13.77
CA PRO A 113 0.25 13.01 -14.95
C PRO A 113 -0.69 12.50 -16.05
N LYS A 114 -0.49 13.02 -17.26
CA LYS A 114 -1.19 12.52 -18.44
C LYS A 114 -0.48 11.26 -18.92
N VAL A 115 -1.23 10.17 -19.04
CA VAL A 115 -0.73 8.96 -19.69
C VAL A 115 -0.69 9.22 -21.19
N ASP A 116 0.51 9.37 -21.76
CA ASP A 116 0.67 9.38 -23.22
C ASP A 116 0.68 7.95 -23.73
N SER A 117 -0.46 7.52 -24.28
CA SER A 117 -0.62 6.18 -24.85
C SER A 117 0.18 5.98 -26.14
N LYS A 118 0.61 7.06 -26.81
CA LYS A 118 1.35 6.98 -28.09
C LYS A 118 2.74 6.36 -27.92
N VAL A 119 3.32 6.44 -26.73
CA VAL A 119 4.63 5.86 -26.40
C VAL A 119 4.66 4.34 -26.63
N HIS A 120 3.50 3.69 -26.60
CA HIS A 120 3.37 2.24 -26.81
C HIS A 120 2.91 1.87 -28.23
N PHE A 121 2.72 2.84 -29.11
CA PHE A 121 2.27 2.55 -30.48
C PHE A 121 3.43 2.01 -31.30
N ASN A 122 3.18 0.93 -32.04
CA ASN A 122 4.07 0.55 -33.14
C ASN A 122 3.91 1.52 -34.33
N GLU A 123 4.82 1.47 -35.30
CA GLU A 123 4.82 2.38 -36.45
C GLU A 123 3.47 2.41 -37.19
N LYS A 124 2.83 1.26 -37.40
CA LYS A 124 1.52 1.18 -38.08
C LYS A 124 0.41 1.86 -37.28
N GLN A 125 0.38 1.66 -35.96
CA GLN A 125 -0.58 2.29 -35.06
C GLN A 125 -0.39 3.81 -35.02
N LEU A 126 0.86 4.27 -34.98
CA LEU A 126 1.19 5.69 -34.98
C LEU A 126 0.79 6.36 -36.31
N SER A 127 1.08 5.73 -37.45
CA SER A 127 0.64 6.23 -38.77
C SER A 127 -0.89 6.31 -38.89
N LEU A 128 -1.63 5.30 -38.40
CA LEU A 128 -3.09 5.31 -38.40
C LEU A 128 -3.65 6.42 -37.52
N TYR A 129 -3.11 6.58 -36.30
CA TYR A 129 -3.53 7.63 -35.37
C TYR A 129 -3.34 9.02 -35.99
N ASN A 130 -2.17 9.29 -36.57
CA ASN A 130 -1.88 10.57 -37.22
C ASN A 130 -2.79 10.83 -38.41
N SER A 131 -3.19 9.80 -39.16
CA SER A 131 -4.10 9.96 -40.31
C SER A 131 -5.54 10.31 -39.91
N ILE A 132 -5.98 10.01 -38.68
CA ILE A 132 -7.37 10.21 -38.24
C ILE A 132 -7.52 11.48 -37.39
N PHE A 133 -6.51 11.80 -36.58
CA PHE A 133 -6.60 12.80 -35.52
C PHE A 133 -5.61 13.97 -35.64
N SER A 134 -4.78 14.03 -36.68
CA SER A 134 -3.95 15.21 -37.02
C SER A 134 -4.50 15.94 -38.23
#